data_AF-A0A9E4AUH6-F1
#
_entry.id   AF-A0A9E4AUH6-F1
#
_cell.length_a   1.000
_cell.length_b   1.000
_cell.length_c   1.000
_cell.angle_alpha   90.00
_cell.angle_beta   90.00
_cell.angle_gamma   90.00
#
_symmetry.space_group_name_H-M   'P 1'
#
loop_
_entity.id
_entity.type
_entity.pdbx_description
1 polymer ?
#
loop_
_entity_poly.entity_id
_entity_poly.type
_entity_poly.pdbx_seq_one_letter_code
_entity_poly.pdbx_strand_id
1 'polypeptide(L)' 'MPRKNKVLNIGDTAPPFTLPSHQRGEVSLETYHGTHHVVLTFFRGTW' A
#
# COMPACT_ATOMS: atom_id res chain seq x y z
N MET A 1 11.13 13.46 11.33
CA MET A 1 11.50 12.10 11.79
C MET A 1 11.97 11.31 10.58
N PRO A 2 13.21 10.78 10.55
CA PRO A 2 13.64 9.94 9.44
C PRO A 2 12.71 8.71 9.39
N ARG A 3 12.12 8.42 8.22
CA ARG A 3 11.39 7.17 8.03
C ARG A 3 12.41 6.04 8.22
N LYS A 4 12.24 5.24 9.28
CA LYS A 4 13.03 4.03 9.46
C LYS A 4 12.59 3.10 8.34
N ASN A 5 13.42 2.91 7.32
CA ASN A 5 13.12 1.99 6.23
C ASN A 5 13.08 0.57 6.81
N LYS A 6 11.87 0.11 7.17
CA LYS A 6 11.66 -1.27 7.55
C LYS A 6 11.75 -2.09 6.27
N VAL A 7 12.72 -2.99 6.22
CA VAL A 7 12.78 -4.02 5.18
C VAL A 7 11.57 -4.94 5.40
N LEU A 8 10.78 -5.14 4.34
CA LEU A 8 9.66 -6.09 4.34
C LEU A 8 10.11 -7.36 3.63
N ASN A 9 9.79 -8.51 4.20
CA ASN A 9 10.07 -9.83 3.65
C ASN A 9 8.78 -10.57 3.31
N ILE A 10 8.91 -11.66 2.55
CA ILE A 10 7.78 -12.55 2.24
C ILE A 10 7.27 -13.18 3.54
N GLY A 11 5.95 -13.17 3.72
CA GLY A 11 5.28 -13.66 4.93
C GLY A 11 5.06 -12.58 6.00
N ASP A 12 5.70 -11.41 5.88
CA ASP A 12 5.40 -10.29 6.77
C ASP A 12 3.98 -9.76 6.52
N THR A 13 3.30 -9.35 7.60
CA THR A 13 2.07 -8.58 7.49
C THR A 13 2.35 -7.25 6.78
N ALA A 14 1.65 -7.01 5.68
CA ALA A 14 1.76 -5.76 4.92
C ALA A 14 1.34 -4.57 5.80
N PRO A 15 2.11 -3.46 5.82
CA PRO A 15 1.72 -2.27 6.58
C PRO A 15 0.40 -1.67 6.07
N PRO A 16 -0.48 -1.20 6.97
CA PRO A 16 -1.70 -0.54 6.54
C PRO A 16 -1.36 0.78 5.83
N PHE A 17 -2.18 1.12 4.85
CA PHE A 17 -2.13 2.43 4.22
C PHE A 17 -3.56 2.87 3.89
N THR A 18 -3.75 4.19 3.90
CA THR A 18 -4.88 4.87 3.27
C THR A 18 -4.28 5.98 2.42
N LEU A 19 -4.53 5.93 1.11
CA LEU A 19 -3.95 6.85 0.15
C LEU A 19 -5.02 7.40 -0.79
N PRO A 20 -4.88 8.65 -1.25
CA PRO A 20 -5.75 9.19 -2.28
C PRO A 20 -5.52 8.43 -3.59
N SER A 21 -6.62 8.10 -4.25
CA SER A 21 -6.70 7.53 -5.58
C SER A 21 -7.22 8.59 -6.53
N HIS A 22 -6.68 8.59 -7.75
CA HIS A 22 -7.15 9.49 -8.79
C HIS A 22 -8.63 9.24 -9.18
N GLN A 23 -9.13 8.00 -9.05
CA GLN A 23 -10.46 7.63 -9.54
C GLN A 23 -11.49 7.36 -8.44
N ARG A 24 -11.06 6.89 -7.26
CA ARG A 24 -11.98 6.34 -6.24
C ARG A 24 -12.01 7.12 -4.92
N GLY A 25 -11.47 8.33 -4.89
CA GLY A 25 -11.34 9.10 -3.66
C GLY A 25 -10.21 8.53 -2.81
N GLU A 26 -10.51 7.88 -1.68
CA GLU A 26 -9.50 7.20 -0.85
C GLU A 26 -9.50 5.68 -1.04
N VAL A 27 -8.32 5.08 -0.94
CA VAL A 27 -8.13 3.63 -0.98
C VAL A 27 -7.36 3.20 0.26
N SER A 28 -7.95 2.28 1.03
CA SER A 28 -7.30 1.62 2.17
C SER A 28 -6.99 0.15 1.85
N LEU A 29 -5.84 -0.34 2.35
CA LEU A 29 -5.49 -1.76 2.25
C LEU A 29 -6.51 -2.65 2.97
N GLU A 30 -7.04 -2.18 4.09
CA GLU A 30 -7.94 -2.94 4.96
C GLU A 30 -9.24 -3.34 4.26
N THR A 31 -9.72 -2.51 3.31
CA THR A 31 -10.94 -2.76 2.54
C THR A 31 -10.87 -4.05 1.70
N TYR A 32 -9.67 -4.52 1.35
CA TYR A 32 -9.47 -5.71 0.52
C TYR A 32 -9.14 -6.97 1.34
N HIS A 33 -8.97 -6.84 2.65
CA HIS A 33 -8.57 -7.96 3.50
C HIS A 33 -9.60 -9.10 3.46
N GLY A 34 -9.13 -10.32 3.18
CA GLY A 34 -9.97 -11.51 3.13
C GLY A 34 -10.92 -11.60 1.93
N THR A 35 -10.95 -10.60 1.04
CA THR A 35 -11.83 -10.59 -0.14
C THR A 35 -11.07 -10.62 -1.45
N HIS A 36 -9.90 -9.97 -1.53
CA HIS A 36 -9.12 -9.86 -2.76
C HIS A 36 -7.62 -9.96 -2.48
N HIS A 37 -6.88 -10.51 -3.45
CA HIS A 37 -5.43 -10.35 -3.49
C HIS A 37 -5.08 -8.96 -4.04
N VAL A 38 -4.10 -8.30 -3.42
CA VAL A 38 -3.67 -6.93 -3.78
C VAL A 38 -2.24 -6.95 -4.29
N VAL A 39 -2.01 -6.33 -5.45
CA VAL A 39 -0.68 -6.12 -6.02
C VAL A 39 -0.33 -4.65 -5.90
N LEU A 40 0.81 -4.34 -5.25
CA LEU A 40 1.30 -2.97 -5.08
C LEU A 40 2.47 -2.70 -6.04
N THR A 41 2.35 -1.63 -6.83
CA THR A 41 3.40 -1.20 -7.76
C THR A 41 3.91 0.18 -7.34
N PHE A 42 5.21 0.29 -7.07
CA PHE A 42 5.86 1.55 -6.68
C PHE A 42 6.67 2.10 -7.86
N PHE A 43 6.48 3.38 -8.18
CA PHE A 43 7.22 4.09 -9.21
C PHE A 43 7.67 5.47 -8.70
N ARG A 44 8.76 6.03 -9.26
CA ARG A 44 9.38 7.28 -8.77
C ARG A 44 8.65 8.56 -9.17
N GLY A 45 7.61 8.45 -9.99
CA GLY A 45 6.79 9.55 -10.49
C GLY A 45 6.08 9.14 -11.78
N THR A 46 4.99 9.81 -12.10
CA THR A 46 4.36 9.78 -13.42
C THR A 46 4.74 11.04 -14.18
N TRP A 47 4.79 10.99 -15.51
CA TRP A 47 4.89 12.17 -16.36
C TRP A 47 3.52 12.84 -16.51
#